data_AF-A0A7Y3BZ10-F1
#
_entry.id   AF-A0A7Y3BZ10-F1
#
_cell.length_a   1.000
_cell.length_b   1.000
_cell.length_c   1.000
_cell.angle_alpha   90.00
_cell.angle_beta   90.00
_cell.angle_gamma   90.00
#
_symmetry.space_group_name_H-M   'P 1'
#
loop_
_entity.id
_entity.type
_entity.pdbx_description
1 polymer ?
#
loop_
_entity_poly.entity_id
_entity_poly.type
_entity_poly.pdbx_seq_one_letter_code
_entity_poly.pdbx_strand_id
1 'polypeptide(L)'
;MPATETVRLDVEGMTCASCASRIERVLGKQDGVSEAVINYATGDARVVFDPDLTGIGSLAEAVDKIGYGIRATEEHPAVPDAEVRSALSVLAVAAAGTALVVWDPTPAVMVGAASIVTLVAGWQFHREAFVRARHLTTNMDTLISMGSLAAYGYSIWAIAADTEPYFHTAAFIVTFVLAGRYLEARAKGRASQAVTRLLSLGAKEAKVRTGDTVRVIPVEDVQPGDELVIGPGEIVPADGIIIEGTSEVDESMMTGESIPVMKIAGDEVYGATVNQQGQIIAKATAVGSESSLGRIARMVEDAQATKAEVQRLADRISAVFVPIVLVIAALT
;
A
#
# COMPACT_ATOMS: atom_id res chain seq x y z
N MET A 1 -30.87 2.15 12.55
CA MET A 1 -29.48 1.64 12.52
C MET A 1 -28.62 2.82 12.11
N PRO A 2 -27.56 3.19 12.84
CA PRO A 2 -26.67 4.25 12.38
C PRO A 2 -26.14 3.86 10.99
N ALA A 3 -26.14 4.81 10.06
CA ALA A 3 -25.61 4.57 8.73
C ALA A 3 -24.09 4.44 8.86
N THR A 4 -23.53 3.27 8.59
CA THR A 4 -22.07 3.09 8.59
C THR A 4 -21.54 3.22 7.17
N GLU A 5 -20.60 4.12 6.97
CA GLU A 5 -19.87 4.30 5.72
C GLU A 5 -18.50 3.63 5.81
N THR A 6 -18.06 2.98 4.74
CA THR A 6 -16.73 2.38 4.65
C THR A 6 -15.92 3.16 3.64
N VAL A 7 -14.77 3.69 4.04
CA VAL A 7 -13.85 4.41 3.16
C VAL A 7 -12.49 3.74 3.13
N ARG A 8 -11.86 3.74 1.96
CA ARG A 8 -10.44 3.40 1.78
C ARG A 8 -9.62 4.69 1.70
N LEU A 9 -8.54 4.73 2.46
CA LEU A 9 -7.65 5.87 2.58
C LEU A 9 -6.23 5.42 2.26
N ASP A 10 -5.54 6.14 1.39
CA ASP A 10 -4.10 6.00 1.22
C ASP A 10 -3.38 6.72 2.36
N VAL A 11 -2.32 6.11 2.90
CA VAL A 11 -1.65 6.54 4.12
C VAL A 11 -0.19 6.90 3.84
N GLU A 12 0.10 8.19 3.88
CA GLU A 12 1.43 8.73 3.63
C GLU A 12 2.31 8.70 4.89
N GLY A 13 3.61 8.46 4.70
CA GLY A 13 4.63 8.48 5.77
C GLY A 13 4.70 7.20 6.59
N MET A 14 4.00 6.14 6.17
CA MET A 14 4.04 4.84 6.83
C MET A 14 5.23 4.00 6.34
N THR A 15 6.20 3.76 7.22
CA THR A 15 7.46 3.05 6.86
C THR A 15 7.73 1.80 7.68
N CYS A 16 6.82 1.44 8.59
CA CYS A 16 6.85 0.18 9.32
C CYS A 16 5.46 -0.17 9.89
N ALA A 17 5.23 -1.43 10.27
CA ALA A 17 3.97 -1.88 10.86
C ALA A 17 3.64 -1.26 12.23
N SER A 18 4.62 -0.72 12.95
CA SER A 18 4.37 0.06 14.16
C SER A 18 3.66 1.37 13.85
N CYS A 19 3.94 1.95 12.67
CA CYS A 19 3.20 3.10 12.16
C CYS A 19 1.73 2.75 11.94
N ALA A 20 1.46 1.67 11.19
CA ALA A 20 0.10 1.18 10.95
C ALA A 20 -0.66 0.96 12.26
N SER A 21 -0.05 0.24 13.21
CA SER A 21 -0.70 -0.08 14.49
C SER A 21 -0.96 1.16 15.36
N ARG A 22 -0.18 2.22 15.18
CA ARG A 22 -0.40 3.49 15.87
C ARG A 22 -1.55 4.26 15.24
N ILE A 23 -1.56 4.36 13.91
CA ILE A 23 -2.63 4.99 13.14
C ILE A 23 -3.96 4.29 13.42
N GLU A 24 -3.97 2.94 13.47
CA GLU A 24 -5.12 2.11 13.84
C GLU A 24 -5.71 2.47 15.19
N ARG A 25 -4.84 2.61 16.18
CA ARG A 25 -5.25 2.95 17.54
C ARG A 25 -5.76 4.39 17.64
N VAL A 26 -5.27 5.30 16.80
CA VAL A 26 -5.74 6.69 16.78
C VAL A 26 -7.08 6.80 16.07
N LEU A 27 -7.23 6.15 14.92
CA LEU A 27 -8.48 6.11 14.17
C LEU A 27 -9.58 5.39 14.95
N GLY A 28 -9.30 4.21 15.52
CA GLY A 28 -10.26 3.47 16.34
C GLY A 28 -10.61 4.12 17.69
N LYS A 29 -10.00 5.26 18.03
CA LYS A 29 -10.36 6.09 19.19
C LYS A 29 -11.20 7.31 18.81
N GLN A 30 -11.41 7.57 17.52
CA GLN A 30 -12.26 8.68 17.10
C GLN A 30 -13.72 8.31 17.31
N ASP A 31 -14.51 9.25 17.79
CA ASP A 31 -15.95 9.06 17.95
C ASP A 31 -16.58 8.79 16.58
N GLY A 32 -17.48 7.79 16.52
CA GLY A 32 -18.10 7.35 15.28
C GLY A 32 -17.31 6.31 14.48
N VAL A 33 -16.05 5.98 14.83
CA VAL A 33 -15.31 4.89 14.16
C VAL A 33 -15.64 3.56 14.80
N SER A 34 -16.24 2.63 14.04
CA SER A 34 -16.53 1.27 14.51
C SER A 34 -15.38 0.30 14.25
N GLU A 35 -14.67 0.48 13.14
CA GLU A 35 -13.55 -0.38 12.76
C GLU A 35 -12.51 0.43 11.98
N ALA A 36 -11.23 0.22 12.27
CA ALA A 36 -10.13 0.76 11.49
C ALA A 36 -9.08 -0.33 11.32
N VAL A 37 -8.75 -0.67 10.08
CA VAL A 37 -7.73 -1.65 9.72
C VAL A 37 -6.74 -0.96 8.79
N ILE A 38 -5.45 -1.03 9.13
CA ILE A 38 -4.40 -0.41 8.33
C ILE A 38 -3.43 -1.46 7.85
N ASN A 39 -3.24 -1.49 6.53
CA ASN A 39 -2.35 -2.39 5.86
C ASN A 39 -1.09 -1.66 5.42
N TYR A 40 -0.03 -1.84 6.21
CA TYR A 40 1.30 -1.32 5.89
C TYR A 40 1.92 -1.92 4.61
N ALA A 41 1.48 -3.11 4.18
CA ALA A 41 2.05 -3.73 2.99
C ALA A 41 1.63 -3.01 1.70
N THR A 42 0.40 -2.48 1.69
CA THR A 42 -0.24 -1.84 0.54
C THR A 42 -0.38 -0.33 0.69
N GLY A 43 -0.12 0.23 1.87
CA GLY A 43 -0.20 1.67 2.13
C GLY A 43 -1.61 2.17 2.40
N ASP A 44 -2.61 1.29 2.41
CA ASP A 44 -4.02 1.64 2.56
C ASP A 44 -4.55 1.40 3.98
N ALA A 45 -5.61 2.13 4.30
CA ALA A 45 -6.41 2.01 5.50
C ALA A 45 -7.88 1.85 5.12
N ARG A 46 -8.53 0.85 5.70
CA ARG A 46 -9.98 0.69 5.66
C ARG A 46 -10.55 1.19 6.97
N VAL A 47 -11.47 2.15 6.88
CA VAL A 47 -12.15 2.71 8.05
C VAL A 47 -13.65 2.60 7.86
N VAL A 48 -14.33 2.00 8.84
CA VAL A 48 -15.78 1.97 8.94
C VAL A 48 -16.19 2.98 10.02
N PHE A 49 -16.97 3.98 9.62
CA PHE A 49 -17.36 5.07 10.50
C PHE A 49 -18.80 5.54 10.25
N ASP A 50 -19.37 6.23 11.23
CA ASP A 50 -20.65 6.91 11.15
C ASP A 50 -20.46 8.34 10.61
N PRO A 51 -20.96 8.67 9.41
CA PRO A 51 -20.76 9.96 8.76
C PRO A 51 -21.48 11.11 9.48
N ASP A 52 -22.45 10.83 10.35
CA ASP A 52 -23.12 11.84 11.16
C ASP A 52 -22.26 12.27 12.37
N LEU A 53 -21.29 11.44 12.77
CA LEU A 53 -20.42 11.68 13.93
C LEU A 53 -19.00 12.10 13.56
N THR A 54 -18.47 11.60 12.45
CA THR A 54 -17.11 11.91 12.01
C THR A 54 -17.00 11.86 10.49
N GLY A 55 -15.96 12.47 9.94
CA GLY A 55 -15.72 12.50 8.50
C GLY A 55 -14.24 12.48 8.16
N ILE A 56 -13.94 12.27 6.88
CA ILE A 56 -12.57 12.08 6.37
C ILE A 56 -11.62 13.20 6.83
N GLY A 57 -12.09 14.46 6.86
CA GLY A 57 -11.27 15.59 7.33
C GLY A 57 -10.87 15.51 8.81
N SER A 58 -11.78 15.05 9.68
CA SER A 58 -11.52 14.85 11.12
C SER A 58 -10.52 13.71 11.33
N LEU A 59 -10.72 12.60 10.60
CA LEU A 59 -9.82 11.46 10.61
C LEU A 59 -8.42 11.89 10.14
N ALA A 60 -8.34 12.69 9.07
CA ALA A 60 -7.08 13.22 8.55
C ALA A 60 -6.37 14.09 9.58
N GLU A 61 -7.08 14.98 10.26
CA GLU A 61 -6.50 15.81 11.31
C GLU A 61 -5.99 14.99 12.50
N ALA A 62 -6.72 13.94 12.90
CA ALA A 62 -6.29 13.05 13.98
C ALA A 62 -5.00 12.29 13.64
N VAL A 63 -4.85 11.89 12.37
CA VAL A 63 -3.66 11.19 11.87
C VAL A 63 -2.49 12.16 11.63
N ASP A 64 -2.75 13.39 11.20
CA ASP A 64 -1.72 14.43 11.03
C ASP A 64 -1.10 14.83 12.38
N LYS A 65 -1.90 14.87 13.45
CA LYS A 65 -1.42 15.11 14.83
C LYS A 65 -0.36 14.12 15.32
N ILE A 66 -0.30 12.92 14.75
CA ILE A 66 0.74 11.91 15.04
C ILE A 66 1.82 11.81 13.96
N GLY A 67 1.79 12.70 12.96
CA GLY A 67 2.84 12.88 11.95
C GLY A 67 2.66 12.07 10.67
N TYR A 68 1.44 11.68 10.32
CA TYR A 68 1.13 10.91 9.11
C TYR A 68 0.06 11.61 8.28
N GLY A 69 0.06 11.37 6.96
CA GLY A 69 -0.99 11.88 6.07
C GLY A 69 -1.98 10.77 5.72
N ILE A 70 -3.27 11.10 5.56
CA ILE A 70 -4.23 10.22 4.92
C ILE A 70 -5.02 10.97 3.84
N ARG A 71 -5.28 10.29 2.73
CA ARG A 71 -6.09 10.80 1.61
C ARG A 71 -7.09 9.75 1.18
N ALA A 72 -8.30 10.18 0.82
CA ALA A 72 -9.27 9.27 0.22
C ALA A 72 -8.77 8.85 -1.17
N THR A 73 -8.83 7.55 -1.44
CA THR A 73 -8.43 6.96 -2.71
C THR A 73 -9.49 5.94 -3.13
N GLU A 74 -9.98 6.08 -4.35
CA GLU A 74 -10.97 5.15 -4.95
C GLU A 74 -10.30 3.95 -5.63
N GLU A 75 -9.01 4.04 -5.96
CA GLU A 75 -8.24 2.99 -6.66
C GLU A 75 -7.34 2.15 -5.74
N HIS A 76 -7.14 0.88 -6.11
CA HIS A 76 -6.13 0.03 -5.49
C HIS A 76 -4.73 0.59 -5.71
N PRO A 77 -3.94 0.85 -4.64
CA PRO A 77 -2.52 1.13 -4.82
C PRO A 77 -1.83 -0.19 -5.19
N ALA A 78 -1.72 -0.46 -6.48
CA ALA A 78 -0.69 -1.35 -6.97
C ALA A 78 0.64 -0.70 -6.59
N VAL A 79 1.45 -1.34 -5.73
CA VAL A 79 2.83 -0.88 -5.45
C VAL A 79 3.53 -0.73 -6.80
N PRO A 80 3.76 0.50 -7.29
CA PRO A 80 4.17 0.67 -8.67
C PRO A 80 5.57 0.07 -8.84
N ASP A 81 5.86 -0.57 -9.96
CA ASP A 81 7.22 -0.99 -10.32
C ASP A 81 8.23 0.17 -10.20
N ALA A 82 7.76 1.42 -10.29
CA ALA A 82 8.51 2.63 -10.05
C ALA A 82 9.06 2.77 -8.62
N GLU A 83 8.33 2.35 -7.59
CA GLU A 83 8.76 2.46 -6.19
C GLU A 83 9.95 1.52 -5.92
N VAL A 84 9.84 0.26 -6.37
CA VAL A 84 10.93 -0.74 -6.27
C VAL A 84 12.17 -0.29 -7.06
N ARG A 85 11.98 0.32 -8.23
CA ARG A 85 13.08 0.90 -9.03
C ARG A 85 13.75 2.07 -8.31
N SER A 86 12.96 2.95 -7.69
CA SER A 86 13.50 4.08 -6.92
C SER A 86 14.34 3.57 -5.73
N ALA A 87 13.85 2.59 -4.97
CA ALA A 87 14.55 1.99 -3.85
C ALA A 87 15.86 1.33 -4.29
N LEU A 88 15.85 0.62 -5.43
CA LEU A 88 17.06 0.03 -6.01
C LEU A 88 18.09 1.09 -6.39
N SER A 89 17.65 2.21 -6.98
CA SER A 89 18.55 3.30 -7.37
C SER A 89 19.21 3.97 -6.17
N VAL A 90 18.45 4.21 -5.09
CA VAL A 90 18.97 4.77 -3.84
C VAL A 90 19.95 3.81 -3.19
N LEU A 91 19.63 2.50 -3.16
CA LEU A 91 20.53 1.47 -2.67
C LEU A 91 21.83 1.39 -3.48
N ALA A 92 21.75 1.47 -4.82
CA ALA A 92 22.93 1.43 -5.67
C ALA A 92 23.88 2.62 -5.40
N VAL A 93 23.33 3.82 -5.23
CA VAL A 93 24.10 5.01 -4.85
C VAL A 93 24.74 4.83 -3.47
N ALA A 94 23.98 4.34 -2.49
CA ALA A 94 24.50 4.10 -1.14
C ALA A 94 25.61 3.04 -1.11
N ALA A 95 25.45 1.95 -1.87
CA ALA A 95 26.44 0.89 -1.98
C ALA A 95 27.71 1.38 -2.68
N ALA A 96 27.58 2.15 -3.77
CA ALA A 96 28.72 2.75 -4.46
C ALA A 96 29.47 3.74 -3.56
N GLY A 97 28.75 4.62 -2.86
CA GLY A 97 29.35 5.55 -1.90
C GLY A 97 30.05 4.82 -0.75
N THR A 98 29.46 3.77 -0.21
CA THR A 98 30.08 2.95 0.85
C THR A 98 31.34 2.24 0.35
N ALA A 99 31.33 1.71 -0.87
CA ALA A 99 32.50 1.12 -1.49
C ALA A 99 33.63 2.15 -1.66
N LEU A 100 33.32 3.39 -2.07
CA LEU A 100 34.29 4.47 -2.16
C LEU A 100 34.89 4.83 -0.79
N VAL A 101 34.07 4.93 0.26
CA VAL A 101 34.53 5.18 1.64
C VAL A 101 35.48 4.09 2.13
N VAL A 102 35.29 2.83 1.70
CA VAL A 102 36.16 1.70 2.10
C VAL A 102 37.44 1.64 1.26
N TRP A 103 37.34 1.95 -0.04
CA TRP A 103 38.44 1.81 -0.98
C TRP A 103 39.47 2.93 -0.86
N ASP A 104 39.02 4.16 -0.66
CA ASP A 104 39.87 5.35 -0.62
C ASP A 104 39.81 6.03 0.77
N PRO A 105 40.86 5.88 1.59
CA PRO A 105 40.91 6.44 2.94
C PRO A 105 41.27 7.94 2.94
N THR A 106 41.34 8.62 1.80
CA THR A 106 41.61 10.06 1.79
C THR A 106 40.46 10.83 2.44
N PRO A 107 40.73 11.78 3.37
CA PRO A 107 39.68 12.47 4.11
C PRO A 107 38.63 13.15 3.22
N ALA A 108 39.05 13.72 2.08
CA ALA A 108 38.15 14.35 1.13
C ALA A 108 37.15 13.35 0.51
N VAL A 109 37.62 12.16 0.14
CA VAL A 109 36.76 11.12 -0.45
C VAL A 109 35.87 10.50 0.62
N MET A 110 36.39 10.23 1.81
CA MET A 110 35.60 9.73 2.94
C MET A 110 34.46 10.68 3.30
N VAL A 111 34.75 11.98 3.47
CA VAL A 111 33.72 12.98 3.79
C VAL A 111 32.70 13.10 2.65
N GLY A 112 33.17 13.22 1.40
CA GLY A 112 32.28 13.38 0.24
C GLY A 112 31.35 12.18 0.04
N ALA A 113 31.90 10.98 -0.01
CA ALA A 113 31.13 9.75 -0.22
C ALA A 113 30.24 9.43 1.00
N ALA A 114 30.73 9.58 2.23
CA ALA A 114 29.91 9.36 3.43
C ALA A 114 28.79 10.39 3.58
N SER A 115 28.98 11.63 3.10
CA SER A 115 27.92 12.65 3.04
C SER A 115 26.80 12.21 2.10
N ILE A 116 27.16 11.71 0.90
CA ILE A 116 26.18 11.21 -0.08
C ILE A 116 25.41 10.02 0.50
N VAL A 117 26.10 9.07 1.12
CA VAL A 117 25.44 7.90 1.72
C VAL A 117 24.56 8.31 2.90
N THR A 118 25.13 9.00 3.88
CA THR A 118 24.47 9.25 5.17
C THR A 118 23.40 10.33 5.05
N LEU A 119 23.71 11.47 4.44
CA LEU A 119 22.82 12.63 4.44
C LEU A 119 21.83 12.60 3.26
N VAL A 120 22.28 12.18 2.07
CA VAL A 120 21.43 12.19 0.86
C VAL A 120 20.64 10.89 0.74
N ALA A 121 21.29 9.73 0.63
CA ALA A 121 20.59 8.45 0.52
C ALA A 121 19.83 8.10 1.81
N GLY A 122 20.35 8.54 2.97
CA GLY A 122 19.70 8.38 4.26
C GLY A 122 18.62 9.40 4.61
N TRP A 123 18.37 10.39 3.76
CA TRP A 123 17.45 11.50 4.06
C TRP A 123 16.07 11.05 4.52
N GLN A 124 15.54 9.98 3.93
CA GLN A 124 14.21 9.44 4.25
C GLN A 124 14.05 9.12 5.75
N PHE A 125 14.95 8.35 6.35
CA PHE A 125 14.83 7.97 7.76
C PHE A 125 15.23 9.10 8.71
N HIS A 126 16.08 10.04 8.27
CA HIS A 126 16.36 11.27 9.04
C HIS A 126 15.12 12.17 9.14
N ARG A 127 14.42 12.36 8.02
CA ARG A 127 13.16 13.11 7.99
C ARG A 127 12.11 12.44 8.87
N GLU A 128 11.95 11.11 8.76
CA GLU A 128 11.01 10.34 9.57
C GLU A 128 11.34 10.42 11.07
N ALA A 129 12.62 10.26 11.44
CA ALA A 129 13.08 10.42 12.82
C ALA A 129 12.78 11.83 13.36
N PHE A 130 13.01 12.87 12.57
CA PHE A 130 12.77 14.25 12.97
C PHE A 130 11.28 14.57 13.17
N VAL A 131 10.42 14.13 12.24
CA VAL A 131 8.96 14.25 12.38
C VAL A 131 8.52 13.57 13.69
N ARG A 132 8.98 12.35 13.95
CA ARG A 132 8.61 11.60 15.15
C ARG A 132 9.10 12.23 16.44
N ALA A 133 10.30 12.78 16.43
CA ALA A 133 10.87 13.51 17.56
C ALA A 133 10.00 14.71 17.93
N ARG A 134 9.46 15.46 16.94
CA ARG A 134 8.51 16.55 17.19
C ARG A 134 7.23 16.10 17.89
N HIS A 135 6.79 14.88 17.62
CA HIS A 135 5.62 14.28 18.27
C HIS A 135 5.98 13.43 19.50
N LEU A 136 7.19 13.58 20.08
CA LEU A 136 7.67 12.88 21.27
C LEU A 136 7.57 11.35 21.18
N THR A 137 7.85 10.80 20.01
CA THR A 137 7.81 9.35 19.78
C THR A 137 9.03 8.83 19.06
N THR A 138 9.29 7.54 19.20
CA THR A 138 10.47 6.86 18.66
C THR A 138 10.09 5.62 17.87
N ASN A 139 10.89 5.29 16.87
CA ASN A 139 10.81 4.06 16.10
C ASN A 139 12.21 3.58 15.67
N MET A 140 12.26 2.54 14.84
CA MET A 140 13.51 2.01 14.27
C MET A 140 14.33 3.09 13.55
N ASP A 141 13.68 3.99 12.79
CA ASP A 141 14.36 5.07 12.06
C ASP A 141 14.99 6.10 12.99
N THR A 142 14.42 6.31 14.19
CA THR A 142 15.00 7.20 15.20
C THR A 142 16.36 6.69 15.67
N LEU A 143 16.47 5.39 15.94
CA LEU A 143 17.73 4.76 16.37
C LEU A 143 18.77 4.79 15.25
N ILE A 144 18.36 4.44 14.03
CA ILE A 144 19.23 4.45 12.84
C ILE A 144 19.75 5.86 12.57
N SER A 145 18.84 6.84 12.54
CA SER A 145 19.16 8.25 12.30
C SER A 145 20.13 8.79 13.34
N MET A 146 19.88 8.52 14.63
CA MET A 146 20.77 8.99 15.69
C MET A 146 22.15 8.32 15.60
N GLY A 147 22.21 7.00 15.43
CA GLY A 147 23.47 6.27 15.36
C GLY A 147 24.33 6.67 14.16
N SER A 148 23.72 6.81 12.97
CA SER A 148 24.45 7.21 11.77
C SER A 148 24.90 8.67 11.80
N LEU A 149 24.08 9.59 12.33
CA LEU A 149 24.48 10.99 12.50
C LEU A 149 25.52 11.18 13.60
N ALA A 150 25.44 10.43 14.70
CA ALA A 150 26.46 10.48 15.76
C ALA A 150 27.81 9.98 15.24
N ALA A 151 27.84 8.84 14.53
CA ALA A 151 29.05 8.33 13.90
C ALA A 151 29.61 9.30 12.86
N TYR A 152 28.75 9.86 12.00
CA TYR A 152 29.16 10.84 10.99
C TYR A 152 29.71 12.13 11.63
N GLY A 153 29.00 12.69 12.61
CA GLY A 153 29.40 13.91 13.32
C GLY A 153 30.71 13.74 14.09
N TYR A 154 30.86 12.62 14.81
CA TYR A 154 32.13 12.27 15.45
C TYR A 154 33.25 12.17 14.41
N SER A 155 33.01 11.57 13.25
CA SER A 155 34.02 11.39 12.21
C SER A 155 34.52 12.72 11.62
N ILE A 156 33.63 13.72 11.51
CA ILE A 156 34.01 15.09 11.10
C ILE A 156 34.92 15.72 12.16
N TRP A 157 34.56 15.60 13.44
CA TRP A 157 35.40 16.07 14.53
C TRP A 157 36.75 15.33 14.61
N ALA A 158 36.73 14.00 14.38
CA ALA A 158 37.90 13.15 14.42
C ALA A 158 38.96 13.54 13.40
N ILE A 159 38.56 13.93 12.17
CA ILE A 159 39.47 14.49 11.16
C ILE A 159 40.16 15.75 11.70
N ALA A 160 39.41 16.65 12.34
CA ALA A 160 39.98 17.89 12.88
C ALA A 160 40.90 17.64 14.09
N ALA A 161 40.63 16.58 14.84
CA ALA A 161 41.41 16.15 16.00
C ALA A 161 42.58 15.21 15.65
N ASP A 162 42.78 14.88 14.36
CA ASP A 162 43.78 13.91 13.87
C ASP A 162 43.64 12.52 14.56
N THR A 163 42.40 12.08 14.72
CA THR A 163 42.03 10.76 15.29
C THR A 163 41.27 9.92 14.26
N GLU A 164 41.17 8.62 14.52
CA GLU A 164 40.55 7.68 13.57
C GLU A 164 39.04 7.94 13.40
N PRO A 165 38.56 8.21 12.17
CA PRO A 165 37.15 8.48 11.92
C PRO A 165 36.34 7.19 11.70
N TYR A 166 35.03 7.26 11.93
CA TYR A 166 34.07 6.15 11.78
C TYR A 166 33.13 6.32 10.57
N PHE A 167 33.59 6.97 9.49
CA PHE A 167 32.77 7.17 8.28
C PHE A 167 32.29 5.85 7.66
N HIS A 168 33.13 4.81 7.71
CA HIS A 168 32.77 3.46 7.23
C HIS A 168 31.57 2.89 8.00
N THR A 169 31.55 3.07 9.33
CA THR A 169 30.46 2.58 10.20
C THR A 169 29.13 3.26 9.88
N ALA A 170 29.14 4.60 9.74
CA ALA A 170 27.95 5.34 9.34
C ALA A 170 27.43 4.88 7.96
N ALA A 171 28.33 4.75 6.98
CA ALA A 171 27.98 4.33 5.62
C ALA A 171 27.43 2.89 5.55
N PHE A 172 28.02 1.96 6.31
CA PHE A 172 27.54 0.57 6.38
C PHE A 172 26.15 0.47 7.00
N ILE A 173 25.91 1.14 8.14
CA ILE A 173 24.59 1.12 8.80
C ILE A 173 23.51 1.58 7.82
N VAL A 174 23.73 2.72 7.15
CA VAL A 174 22.76 3.28 6.21
C VAL A 174 22.54 2.34 5.02
N THR A 175 23.61 1.81 4.42
CA THR A 175 23.51 0.93 3.26
C THR A 175 22.79 -0.38 3.57
N PHE A 176 23.06 -1.01 4.71
CA PHE A 176 22.37 -2.23 5.11
C PHE A 176 20.89 -2.00 5.40
N VAL A 177 20.54 -0.88 6.04
CA VAL A 177 19.14 -0.51 6.26
C VAL A 177 18.42 -0.30 4.91
N LEU A 178 19.05 0.41 3.98
CA LEU A 178 18.50 0.61 2.63
C LEU A 178 18.35 -0.71 1.86
N ALA A 179 19.30 -1.65 2.03
CA ALA A 179 19.19 -2.98 1.45
C ALA A 179 17.98 -3.75 2.02
N GLY A 180 17.76 -3.66 3.33
CA GLY A 180 16.58 -4.20 4.00
C GLY A 180 15.27 -3.61 3.44
N ARG A 181 15.17 -2.27 3.36
CA ARG A 181 14.01 -1.58 2.78
C ARG A 181 13.76 -1.97 1.32
N TYR A 182 14.80 -2.15 0.51
CA TYR A 182 14.66 -2.63 -0.88
C TYR A 182 14.12 -4.08 -0.94
N LEU A 183 14.66 -4.98 -0.12
CA LEU A 183 14.18 -6.37 -0.07
C LEU A 183 12.72 -6.43 0.38
N GLU A 184 12.33 -5.59 1.32
CA GLU A 184 10.96 -5.45 1.79
C GLU A 184 10.03 -4.96 0.67
N ALA A 185 10.38 -3.86 0.00
CA ALA A 185 9.61 -3.33 -1.13
C ALA A 185 9.46 -4.38 -2.26
N ARG A 186 10.54 -5.11 -2.58
CA ARG A 186 10.52 -6.20 -3.56
C ARG A 186 9.67 -7.39 -3.12
N ALA A 187 9.57 -7.68 -1.82
CA ALA A 187 8.72 -8.74 -1.30
C ALA A 187 7.23 -8.34 -1.37
N LYS A 188 6.90 -7.10 -0.98
CA LYS A 188 5.54 -6.54 -1.04
C LYS A 188 5.02 -6.43 -2.48
N GLY A 189 5.81 -5.89 -3.40
CA GLY A 189 5.42 -5.73 -4.80
C GLY A 189 5.03 -7.07 -5.47
N ARG A 190 5.66 -8.18 -5.08
CA ARG A 190 5.31 -9.52 -5.58
C ARG A 190 3.97 -10.03 -5.04
N ALA A 191 3.57 -9.63 -3.84
CA ALA A 191 2.29 -10.02 -3.25
C ALA A 191 1.11 -9.25 -3.87
N SER A 192 1.24 -7.92 -4.03
CA SER A 192 0.18 -7.08 -4.64
C SER A 192 -0.10 -7.40 -6.11
N GLN A 193 0.90 -7.86 -6.86
CA GLN A 193 0.73 -8.20 -8.28
C GLN A 193 -0.20 -9.39 -8.53
N ALA A 194 -0.36 -10.32 -7.57
CA ALA A 194 -1.25 -11.46 -7.74
C ALA A 194 -2.73 -11.07 -7.68
N VAL A 195 -3.09 -10.14 -6.79
CA VAL A 195 -4.45 -9.62 -6.63
C VAL A 195 -4.83 -8.72 -7.79
N THR A 196 -3.92 -7.84 -8.24
CA THR A 196 -4.15 -6.93 -9.38
C THR A 196 -4.38 -7.70 -10.69
N ARG A 197 -3.72 -8.86 -10.87
CA ARG A 197 -3.94 -9.71 -12.05
C ARG A 197 -5.34 -10.29 -12.10
N LEU A 198 -5.96 -10.62 -10.96
CA LEU A 198 -7.35 -11.09 -10.92
C LEU A 198 -8.33 -9.99 -11.34
N LEU A 199 -8.09 -8.75 -10.91
CA LEU A 199 -8.91 -7.58 -11.27
C LEU A 199 -8.77 -7.20 -12.76
N SER A 200 -7.59 -7.45 -13.36
CA SER A 200 -7.35 -7.20 -14.79
C SER A 200 -8.03 -8.18 -15.75
N LEU A 201 -8.69 -9.23 -15.22
CA LEU A 201 -9.46 -10.20 -16.01
C LEU A 201 -10.88 -9.70 -16.32
N GLY A 202 -11.36 -8.66 -15.65
CA GLY A 202 -12.63 -8.02 -15.96
C GLY A 202 -12.60 -7.25 -17.29
N ALA A 203 -13.79 -6.99 -17.85
CA ALA A 203 -13.91 -6.13 -19.02
C ALA A 203 -13.50 -4.69 -18.68
N LYS A 204 -12.76 -4.01 -19.57
CA LYS A 204 -12.38 -2.59 -19.40
C LYS A 204 -13.45 -1.62 -19.90
N GLU A 205 -14.26 -2.08 -20.84
CA GLU A 205 -15.32 -1.32 -21.48
C GLU A 205 -16.61 -2.12 -21.44
N ALA A 206 -17.74 -1.42 -21.37
CA ALA A 206 -19.08 -1.98 -21.39
C ALA A 206 -19.92 -1.31 -22.48
N LYS A 207 -20.77 -2.09 -23.14
CA LYS A 207 -21.75 -1.59 -24.10
C LYS A 207 -23.09 -1.42 -23.38
N VAL A 208 -23.55 -0.19 -23.22
CA VAL A 208 -24.82 0.13 -22.58
C VAL A 208 -25.87 0.52 -23.63
N ARG A 209 -27.03 -0.12 -23.59
CA ARG A 209 -28.22 0.22 -24.38
C ARG A 209 -29.00 1.31 -23.66
N THR A 210 -29.22 2.44 -24.33
CA THR A 210 -30.12 3.49 -23.87
C THR A 210 -31.15 3.74 -24.97
N GLY A 211 -32.35 3.18 -24.82
CA GLY A 211 -33.37 3.17 -25.87
C GLY A 211 -32.88 2.39 -27.09
N ASP A 212 -32.83 3.06 -28.24
CA ASP A 212 -32.48 2.43 -29.53
C ASP A 212 -30.98 2.56 -29.89
N THR A 213 -30.18 3.15 -29.00
CA THR A 213 -28.76 3.40 -29.21
C THR A 213 -27.89 2.63 -28.23
N VAL A 214 -26.80 2.05 -28.73
CA VAL A 214 -25.76 1.39 -27.92
C VAL A 214 -24.53 2.29 -27.83
N ARG A 215 -24.05 2.55 -26.62
CA ARG A 215 -22.86 3.36 -26.36
C ARG A 215 -21.81 2.51 -25.63
N VAL A 216 -20.55 2.69 -26.01
CA VAL A 216 -19.42 2.10 -25.28
C VAL A 216 -18.98 3.09 -24.21
N ILE A 217 -18.93 2.64 -22.97
CA ILE A 217 -18.44 3.41 -21.81
C ILE A 217 -17.37 2.60 -21.07
N PRO A 218 -16.46 3.25 -20.33
CA PRO A 218 -15.59 2.57 -19.37
C PRO A 218 -16.41 1.74 -18.38
N VAL A 219 -15.89 0.57 -17.96
CA VAL A 219 -16.60 -0.31 -17.00
C VAL A 219 -16.85 0.37 -15.64
N GLU A 220 -15.98 1.33 -15.30
CA GLU A 220 -16.04 2.14 -14.07
C GLU A 220 -17.26 3.07 -14.03
N ASP A 221 -17.76 3.47 -15.20
CA ASP A 221 -18.91 4.37 -15.33
C ASP A 221 -20.26 3.62 -15.36
N VAL A 222 -20.24 2.28 -15.34
CA VAL A 222 -21.44 1.45 -15.37
C VAL A 222 -22.18 1.54 -14.04
N GLN A 223 -23.48 1.80 -14.08
CA GLN A 223 -24.32 1.90 -12.90
C GLN A 223 -25.29 0.73 -12.76
N PRO A 224 -25.68 0.36 -11.52
CA PRO A 224 -26.78 -0.58 -11.31
C PRO A 224 -28.04 -0.12 -12.03
N GLY A 225 -28.62 -1.00 -12.84
CA GLY A 225 -29.80 -0.72 -13.66
C GLY A 225 -29.51 -0.49 -15.14
N ASP A 226 -28.24 -0.29 -15.54
CA ASP A 226 -27.85 -0.17 -16.95
C ASP A 226 -28.12 -1.47 -17.71
N GLU A 227 -28.55 -1.35 -18.97
CA GLU A 227 -28.77 -2.49 -19.86
C GLU A 227 -27.50 -2.78 -20.67
N LEU A 228 -26.80 -3.83 -20.27
CA LEU A 228 -25.52 -4.24 -20.83
C LEU A 228 -25.73 -5.17 -22.01
N VAL A 229 -25.24 -4.77 -23.18
CA VAL A 229 -25.28 -5.57 -24.41
C VAL A 229 -24.00 -6.38 -24.51
N ILE A 230 -24.11 -7.70 -24.40
CA ILE A 230 -22.96 -8.60 -24.35
C ILE A 230 -23.00 -9.52 -25.58
N GLY A 231 -22.02 -9.36 -26.46
CA GLY A 231 -21.88 -10.14 -27.68
C GLY A 231 -21.20 -11.51 -27.48
N PRO A 232 -21.22 -12.39 -28.49
CA PRO A 232 -20.51 -13.66 -28.46
C PRO A 232 -18.99 -13.44 -28.30
N GLY A 233 -18.37 -14.18 -27.38
CA GLY A 233 -16.95 -14.07 -27.03
C GLY A 233 -16.60 -12.89 -26.11
N GLU A 234 -17.57 -12.05 -25.73
CA GLU A 234 -17.32 -10.90 -24.87
C GLU A 234 -17.36 -11.28 -23.39
N ILE A 235 -16.54 -10.57 -22.60
CA ILE A 235 -16.52 -10.70 -21.14
C ILE A 235 -17.73 -9.93 -20.59
N VAL A 236 -18.45 -10.54 -19.66
CA VAL A 236 -19.54 -9.89 -18.95
C VAL A 236 -18.95 -8.79 -18.05
N PRO A 237 -19.31 -7.50 -18.22
CA PRO A 237 -18.63 -6.40 -17.55
C PRO A 237 -19.01 -6.23 -16.08
N ALA A 238 -20.23 -6.64 -15.70
CA ALA A 238 -20.74 -6.53 -14.33
C ALA A 238 -21.76 -7.63 -14.04
N ASP A 239 -22.06 -7.87 -12.76
CA ASP A 239 -23.11 -8.81 -12.37
C ASP A 239 -24.47 -8.26 -12.81
N GLY A 240 -25.35 -9.14 -13.26
CA GLY A 240 -26.67 -8.73 -13.75
C GLY A 240 -27.66 -9.89 -13.93
N ILE A 241 -28.86 -9.52 -14.35
CA ILE A 241 -29.93 -10.47 -14.71
C ILE A 241 -30.21 -10.32 -16.20
N ILE A 242 -30.22 -11.43 -16.94
CA ILE A 242 -30.53 -11.42 -18.37
C ILE A 242 -31.98 -10.97 -18.57
N ILE A 243 -32.19 -9.93 -19.38
CA ILE A 243 -33.52 -9.46 -19.78
C ILE A 243 -33.92 -9.98 -21.16
N GLU A 244 -32.96 -10.13 -22.07
CA GLU A 244 -33.19 -10.58 -23.44
C GLU A 244 -32.05 -11.50 -23.92
N GLY A 245 -32.39 -12.49 -24.74
CA GLY A 245 -31.43 -13.42 -25.35
C GLY A 245 -31.28 -14.73 -24.58
N THR A 246 -30.51 -15.63 -25.18
CA THR A 246 -30.10 -16.92 -24.60
C THR A 246 -28.71 -17.24 -25.10
N SER A 247 -27.86 -17.76 -24.21
CA SER A 247 -26.47 -18.07 -24.52
C SER A 247 -25.90 -19.07 -23.52
N GLU A 248 -24.82 -19.73 -23.91
CA GLU A 248 -23.94 -20.45 -23.01
C GLU A 248 -22.90 -19.48 -22.43
N VAL A 249 -22.77 -19.46 -21.10
CA VAL A 249 -21.82 -18.62 -20.39
C VAL A 249 -20.76 -19.49 -19.73
N ASP A 250 -19.50 -19.19 -19.99
CA ASP A 250 -18.36 -19.83 -19.35
C ASP A 250 -18.10 -19.18 -17.98
N GLU A 251 -18.52 -19.88 -16.93
CA GLU A 251 -18.33 -19.45 -15.54
C GLU A 251 -17.10 -20.09 -14.88
N SER A 252 -16.20 -20.73 -15.64
CA SER A 252 -15.06 -21.49 -15.11
C SER A 252 -14.13 -20.67 -14.21
N MET A 253 -14.01 -19.37 -14.47
CA MET A 253 -13.21 -18.45 -13.66
C MET A 253 -13.80 -18.20 -12.26
N MET A 254 -15.12 -18.35 -12.10
CA MET A 254 -15.85 -18.11 -10.85
C MET A 254 -16.15 -19.41 -10.11
N THR A 255 -16.61 -20.43 -10.82
CA THR A 255 -17.06 -21.70 -10.23
C THR A 255 -15.98 -22.78 -10.24
N GLY A 256 -14.99 -22.67 -11.13
CA GLY A 256 -14.01 -23.72 -11.39
C GLY A 256 -14.52 -24.85 -12.29
N GLU A 257 -15.78 -24.80 -12.73
CA GLU A 257 -16.36 -25.82 -13.61
C GLU A 257 -16.08 -25.50 -15.08
N SER A 258 -15.59 -26.48 -15.85
CA SER A 258 -15.17 -26.28 -17.25
C SER A 258 -16.31 -26.35 -18.28
N ILE A 259 -17.54 -26.67 -17.84
CA ILE A 259 -18.69 -26.84 -18.73
C ILE A 259 -19.48 -25.52 -18.73
N PRO A 260 -19.67 -24.88 -19.90
CA PRO A 260 -20.49 -23.67 -20.01
C PRO A 260 -21.93 -23.94 -19.56
N VAL A 261 -22.51 -22.97 -18.86
CA VAL A 261 -23.87 -23.05 -18.34
C VAL A 261 -24.81 -22.34 -19.30
N MET A 262 -25.87 -23.02 -19.72
CA MET A 262 -26.94 -22.42 -20.52
C MET A 262 -27.70 -21.40 -19.68
N LYS A 263 -27.87 -20.20 -20.21
CA LYS A 263 -28.58 -19.08 -19.59
C LYS A 263 -29.70 -18.56 -20.49
N ILE A 264 -30.81 -18.20 -19.85
CA ILE A 264 -31.99 -17.63 -20.49
C ILE A 264 -32.41 -16.33 -19.79
N ALA A 265 -33.36 -15.61 -20.36
CA ALA A 265 -33.95 -14.44 -19.73
C ALA A 265 -34.52 -14.78 -18.34
N GLY A 266 -34.13 -13.98 -17.34
CA GLY A 266 -34.42 -14.19 -15.92
C GLY A 266 -33.25 -14.77 -15.12
N ASP A 267 -32.25 -15.37 -15.76
CA ASP A 267 -31.09 -15.94 -15.08
C ASP A 267 -30.04 -14.88 -14.72
N GLU A 268 -29.28 -15.15 -13.66
CA GLU A 268 -28.14 -14.32 -13.24
C GLU A 268 -26.89 -14.61 -14.10
N VAL A 269 -26.14 -13.56 -14.38
CA VAL A 269 -24.81 -13.59 -15.00
C VAL A 269 -23.83 -12.81 -14.13
N TYR A 270 -22.61 -13.31 -14.05
CA TYR A 270 -21.56 -12.75 -13.19
C TYR A 270 -20.54 -11.98 -14.02
N GLY A 271 -20.00 -10.90 -13.46
CA GLY A 271 -18.88 -10.19 -14.06
C GLY A 271 -17.65 -11.09 -14.22
N ALA A 272 -16.85 -10.80 -15.25
CA ALA A 272 -15.64 -11.54 -15.64
C ALA A 272 -15.88 -12.98 -16.16
N THR A 273 -17.12 -13.42 -16.35
CA THR A 273 -17.43 -14.63 -17.12
C THR A 273 -17.43 -14.31 -18.62
N VAL A 274 -17.34 -15.34 -19.46
CA VAL A 274 -17.30 -15.15 -20.92
C VAL A 274 -18.60 -15.63 -21.54
N ASN A 275 -19.28 -14.73 -22.24
CA ASN A 275 -20.44 -15.08 -23.04
C ASN A 275 -19.96 -15.84 -24.30
N GLN A 276 -20.41 -17.07 -24.54
CA GLN A 276 -19.93 -17.85 -25.68
C GLN A 276 -20.76 -17.65 -26.93
N GLN A 277 -22.07 -17.94 -26.89
CA GLN A 277 -22.90 -18.10 -28.09
C GLN A 277 -24.15 -17.24 -28.06
N GLY A 278 -24.28 -16.32 -29.01
CA GLY A 278 -25.44 -15.44 -29.09
C GLY A 278 -25.26 -14.15 -28.30
N GLN A 279 -26.15 -13.20 -28.55
CA GLN A 279 -26.16 -11.92 -27.87
C GLN A 279 -27.14 -11.99 -26.71
N ILE A 280 -26.69 -11.55 -25.54
CA ILE A 280 -27.54 -11.38 -24.37
C ILE A 280 -27.56 -9.91 -23.97
N ILE A 281 -28.68 -9.47 -23.42
CA ILE A 281 -28.81 -8.16 -22.80
C ILE A 281 -29.11 -8.42 -21.34
N ALA A 282 -28.25 -7.92 -20.46
CA ALA A 282 -28.36 -8.10 -19.02
C ALA A 282 -28.49 -6.76 -18.32
N LYS A 283 -29.41 -6.67 -17.37
CA LYS A 283 -29.55 -5.49 -16.51
C LYS A 283 -28.57 -5.59 -15.35
N ALA A 284 -27.68 -4.61 -15.20
CA ALA A 284 -26.67 -4.59 -14.14
C ALA A 284 -27.34 -4.58 -12.76
N THR A 285 -26.93 -5.48 -11.87
CA THR A 285 -27.39 -5.55 -10.48
C THR A 285 -26.31 -5.10 -9.51
N ALA A 286 -25.04 -5.44 -9.78
CA ALA A 286 -23.91 -5.05 -8.96
C ALA A 286 -22.66 -4.78 -9.82
N VAL A 287 -21.98 -3.68 -9.54
CA VAL A 287 -20.85 -3.15 -10.32
C VAL A 287 -19.61 -2.96 -9.46
N GLY A 288 -18.43 -2.94 -10.07
CA GLY A 288 -17.16 -2.65 -9.40
C GLY A 288 -16.93 -3.54 -8.17
N SER A 289 -16.66 -2.90 -7.02
CA SER A 289 -16.39 -3.63 -5.78
C SER A 289 -17.58 -4.47 -5.30
N GLU A 290 -18.82 -4.06 -5.59
CA GLU A 290 -20.04 -4.76 -5.21
C GLU A 290 -20.36 -5.98 -6.07
N SER A 291 -19.67 -6.20 -7.19
CA SER A 291 -19.79 -7.42 -7.99
C SER A 291 -19.33 -8.67 -7.21
N SER A 292 -19.70 -9.86 -7.70
CA SER A 292 -19.30 -11.13 -7.11
C SER A 292 -17.79 -11.31 -7.10
N LEU A 293 -17.12 -10.99 -8.22
CA LEU A 293 -15.66 -10.98 -8.28
C LEU A 293 -15.06 -9.90 -7.35
N GLY A 294 -15.66 -8.71 -7.29
CA GLY A 294 -15.25 -7.64 -6.39
C GLY A 294 -15.33 -8.03 -4.92
N ARG A 295 -16.37 -8.77 -4.51
CA ARG A 295 -16.49 -9.34 -3.16
C ARG A 295 -15.44 -10.41 -2.89
N ILE A 296 -15.19 -11.31 -3.84
CA ILE A 296 -14.12 -12.33 -3.71
C ILE A 296 -12.77 -11.66 -3.55
N ALA A 297 -12.45 -10.68 -4.40
CA ALA A 297 -11.22 -9.91 -4.33
C ALA A 297 -11.07 -9.22 -2.97
N ARG A 298 -12.13 -8.53 -2.48
CA ARG A 298 -12.15 -7.90 -1.16
C ARG A 298 -11.92 -8.89 -0.02
N MET A 299 -12.56 -10.06 -0.06
CA MET A 299 -12.35 -11.09 0.98
C MET A 299 -10.91 -11.62 0.98
N VAL A 300 -10.31 -11.83 -0.19
CA VAL A 300 -8.92 -12.28 -0.31
C VAL A 300 -7.96 -11.19 0.18
N GLU A 301 -8.21 -9.93 -0.17
CA GLU A 301 -7.45 -8.78 0.30
C GLU A 301 -7.53 -8.61 1.81
N ASP A 302 -8.74 -8.63 2.38
CA ASP A 302 -8.97 -8.53 3.82
C ASP A 302 -8.23 -9.67 4.56
N ALA A 303 -8.24 -10.89 4.01
CA ALA A 303 -7.50 -12.03 4.56
C ALA A 303 -5.97 -11.87 4.44
N GLN A 304 -5.47 -11.24 3.37
CA GLN A 304 -4.04 -10.95 3.20
C GLN A 304 -3.57 -9.74 4.03
N ALA A 305 -4.48 -8.83 4.37
CA ALA A 305 -4.21 -7.66 5.21
C ALA A 305 -4.02 -8.03 6.69
N THR A 306 -4.29 -9.28 7.07
CA THR A 306 -4.05 -9.76 8.44
C THR A 306 -2.56 -9.79 8.76
N LYS A 307 -2.13 -8.89 9.66
CA LYS A 307 -0.71 -8.71 10.02
C LYS A 307 -0.04 -10.02 10.46
N ALA A 308 1.16 -10.30 9.94
CA ALA A 308 2.01 -11.37 10.45
C ALA A 308 2.41 -11.10 11.92
N GLU A 309 2.14 -12.05 12.81
CA GLU A 309 2.34 -11.93 14.27
C GLU A 309 3.79 -11.58 14.64
N VAL A 310 4.76 -12.07 13.86
CA VAL A 310 6.20 -11.89 14.08
C VAL A 310 6.63 -10.42 14.00
N GLN A 311 5.99 -9.62 13.15
CA GLN A 311 6.35 -8.20 12.98
C GLN A 311 5.89 -7.34 14.17
N ARG A 312 4.72 -7.66 14.74
CA ARG A 312 4.20 -6.97 15.95
C ARG A 312 5.14 -7.14 17.15
N LEU A 313 5.87 -8.26 17.20
CA LEU A 313 6.86 -8.53 18.23
C LEU A 313 8.07 -7.60 18.10
N ALA A 314 8.62 -7.44 16.90
CA ALA A 314 9.78 -6.59 16.64
C ALA A 314 9.53 -5.11 16.99
N ASP A 315 8.34 -4.61 16.64
CA ASP A 315 7.91 -3.24 16.95
C ASP A 315 7.79 -3.01 18.47
N ARG A 316 7.24 -3.99 19.19
CA ARG A 316 7.11 -3.92 20.65
C ARG A 316 8.47 -3.89 21.35
N ILE A 317 9.42 -4.69 20.87
CA ILE A 317 10.79 -4.69 21.39
C ILE A 317 11.44 -3.33 21.15
N SER A 318 11.31 -2.77 19.95
CA SER A 318 11.91 -1.49 19.58
C SER A 318 11.38 -0.32 20.40
N ALA A 319 10.08 -0.30 20.70
CA ALA A 319 9.45 0.74 21.52
C ALA A 319 10.00 0.82 22.96
N VAL A 320 10.54 -0.27 23.50
CA VAL A 320 11.16 -0.32 24.83
C VAL A 320 12.67 -0.15 24.75
N PHE A 321 13.31 -0.80 23.77
CA PHE A 321 14.76 -0.80 23.62
C PHE A 321 15.33 0.59 23.31
N VAL A 322 14.69 1.34 22.41
CA VAL A 322 15.20 2.66 21.96
C VAL A 322 15.27 3.68 23.11
N PRO A 323 14.21 3.89 23.93
CA PRO A 323 14.30 4.79 25.09
C PRO A 323 15.38 4.39 26.09
N ILE A 324 15.58 3.08 26.33
CA ILE A 324 16.60 2.60 27.27
C ILE A 324 18.00 2.96 26.76
N VAL A 325 18.29 2.68 25.49
CA VAL A 325 19.59 3.03 24.88
C VAL A 325 19.85 4.54 24.93
N LEU A 326 18.83 5.35 24.68
CA LEU A 326 18.92 6.82 24.79
C LEU A 326 19.27 7.27 26.21
N VAL A 327 18.62 6.69 27.23
CA VAL A 327 18.89 7.02 28.63
C VAL A 327 20.31 6.60 29.02
N ILE A 328 20.75 5.40 28.62
CA ILE A 328 22.12 4.94 28.89
C ILE A 328 23.14 5.87 28.23
N ALA A 329 22.95 6.20 26.94
CA ALA A 329 23.85 7.09 26.21
C ALA A 329 23.88 8.52 26.78
N ALA A 330 22.82 8.99 27.42
CA ALA A 330 22.80 10.29 28.10
C ALA A 330 23.51 10.26 29.47
N LEU A 331 23.60 9.09 30.11
CA LEU A 331 24.22 8.91 31.42
C LEU A 331 25.73 8.60 31.34
N THR A 332 26.21 8.13 30.18
CA THR A 332 27.62 7.78 29.93
C THR A 332 28.30 8.83 29.07
#